data_AF-A0A3D0QR53-F1
#
_entry.id   AF-A0A3D0QR53-F1
#
_cell.length_a   1.000
_cell.length_b   1.000
_cell.length_c   1.000
_cell.angle_alpha   90.00
_cell.angle_beta   90.00
_cell.angle_gamma   90.00
#
_symmetry.space_group_name_H-M   'P 1'
#
loop_
_entity.id
_entity.type
_entity.pdbx_description
1 polymer ?
#
loop_
_entity_poly.entity_id
_entity_poly.type
_entity_poly.pdbx_seq_one_letter_code
_entity_poly.pdbx_strand_id
1 'polypeptide(L)'
;MYEPIRSKSVHTMGGPTPVPRRSREEELDIQLAGHLAALLAVTDELLVLAPEPSLERAAHRLAERVARLRDGARPVRSAAADGEPE
;
A
#
# COMPACT_ATOMS: atom_id res chain seq x y z
N MET A 1 -29.73 -36.87 -41.43
CA MET A 1 -30.22 -35.64 -40.79
C MET A 1 -29.28 -35.34 -39.64
N TYR A 2 -28.47 -34.29 -39.73
CA TYR A 2 -27.57 -33.90 -38.64
C TYR A 2 -28.40 -33.09 -37.65
N GLU A 3 -28.55 -33.57 -36.41
CA GLU A 3 -29.18 -32.75 -35.38
C GLU A 3 -28.19 -31.67 -34.92
N PRO A 4 -28.61 -30.40 -34.80
CA PRO A 4 -27.78 -29.38 -34.20
C PRO A 4 -27.62 -29.67 -32.71
N ILE A 5 -26.37 -29.64 -32.23
CA ILE A 5 -26.04 -29.68 -30.81
C ILE A 5 -26.74 -28.48 -30.13
N ARG A 6 -27.75 -28.75 -29.30
CA ARG A 6 -28.21 -27.78 -28.29
C ARG A 6 -27.15 -27.71 -27.20
N SER A 7 -26.01 -27.10 -27.50
CA SER A 7 -25.05 -26.72 -26.47
C SER A 7 -25.79 -25.73 -25.59
N LYS A 8 -26.14 -26.14 -24.36
CA LYS A 8 -26.58 -25.20 -23.34
C LYS A 8 -25.52 -24.10 -23.28
N SER A 9 -25.98 -22.86 -23.45
CA SER A 9 -25.14 -21.68 -23.26
C SER A 9 -24.43 -21.81 -21.91
N VAL A 10 -23.11 -21.93 -21.92
CA VAL A 10 -22.22 -21.93 -20.74
C VAL A 10 -22.13 -20.55 -20.09
N HIS A 11 -22.96 -19.59 -20.52
CA HIS A 11 -23.17 -18.34 -19.82
C HIS A 11 -24.13 -18.58 -18.64
N THR A 12 -23.64 -19.31 -17.64
CA THR A 12 -24.15 -19.12 -16.27
C THR A 12 -23.87 -17.65 -15.94
N MET A 13 -24.91 -16.82 -16.06
CA MET A 13 -24.93 -15.48 -15.48
C MET A 13 -24.66 -15.70 -13.99
N GLY A 14 -23.43 -15.40 -13.57
CA GLY A 14 -23.02 -15.55 -12.19
C GLY A 14 -24.07 -14.90 -11.29
N GLY A 15 -24.54 -15.64 -10.29
CA GLY A 15 -25.38 -15.08 -9.23
C GLY A 15 -24.73 -13.82 -8.64
N PRO A 16 -25.48 -12.99 -7.90
CA PRO A 16 -25.02 -11.67 -7.47
C PRO A 16 -23.61 -11.75 -6.88
N THR A 17 -22.63 -11.25 -7.63
CA THR A 17 -21.27 -11.11 -7.12
C THR A 17 -21.36 -10.14 -5.96
N PRO A 18 -20.87 -10.51 -4.76
CA PRO A 18 -20.89 -9.60 -3.62
C PRO A 18 -20.23 -8.30 -4.05
N VAL A 19 -20.92 -7.18 -3.82
CA VAL A 19 -20.34 -5.86 -4.05
C VAL A 19 -19.00 -5.78 -3.32
N PRO A 20 -17.92 -5.30 -3.96
CA PRO A 20 -16.65 -5.10 -3.31
C PRO A 20 -16.85 -4.33 -2.00
N ARG A 21 -16.25 -4.82 -0.91
CA ARG A 21 -16.36 -4.18 0.42
C ARG A 21 -15.69 -2.80 0.47
N ARG A 22 -14.84 -2.51 -0.52
CA ARG A 22 -14.09 -1.26 -0.66
C ARG A 22 -14.17 -0.76 -2.09
N SER A 23 -14.15 0.56 -2.21
CA SER A 23 -13.98 1.23 -3.49
C SER A 23 -12.57 0.95 -4.03
N ARG A 24 -12.41 1.10 -5.36
CA ARG A 24 -11.10 0.97 -5.99
C ARG A 24 -10.11 2.01 -5.49
N GLU A 25 -10.60 3.21 -5.16
CA GLU A 25 -9.77 4.30 -4.62
C GLU A 25 -9.20 3.92 -3.25
N GLU A 26 -10.04 3.41 -2.35
CA GLU A 26 -9.59 2.93 -1.03
C GLU A 26 -8.53 1.84 -1.16
N GLU A 27 -8.69 0.91 -2.10
CA GLU A 27 -7.71 -0.16 -2.36
C GLU A 27 -6.36 0.41 -2.86
N LEU A 28 -6.40 1.42 -3.72
CA LEU A 28 -5.19 2.09 -4.20
C LEU A 28 -4.48 2.86 -3.09
N ASP A 29 -5.23 3.51 -2.19
CA ASP A 29 -4.66 4.21 -1.05
C ASP A 29 -3.97 3.26 -0.07
N ILE A 30 -4.57 2.09 0.18
CA ILE A 30 -3.95 1.03 0.99
C ILE A 30 -2.65 0.55 0.35
N GLN A 31 -2.66 0.27 -0.96
CA GLN A 31 -1.46 -0.15 -1.68
C GLN A 31 -0.40 0.94 -1.63
N LEU A 32 -0.75 2.19 -1.92
CA LEU A 32 0.19 3.30 -1.89
C LEU A 32 0.79 3.51 -0.50
N ALA A 33 -0.02 3.43 0.55
CA ALA A 33 0.45 3.49 1.93
C ALA A 33 1.45 2.37 2.24
N GLY A 34 1.20 1.15 1.75
CA GLY A 34 2.13 0.02 1.88
C GLY A 34 3.48 0.28 1.18
N HIS A 35 3.45 0.75 -0.06
CA HIS A 35 4.69 1.04 -0.82
C HIS A 35 5.49 2.18 -0.18
N LEU A 36 4.83 3.24 0.27
CA LEU A 36 5.50 4.36 0.94
C LEU A 36 6.05 3.97 2.31
N ALA A 37 5.38 3.06 3.03
CA ALA A 37 5.91 2.50 4.28
C ALA A 37 7.16 1.64 4.03
N ALA A 38 7.18 0.84 2.98
CA ALA A 38 8.37 0.08 2.58
C ALA A 38 9.53 1.00 2.20
N LEU A 39 9.27 2.06 1.42
CA LEU A 39 10.28 3.06 1.08
C LEU A 39 10.79 3.80 2.34
N LEU A 40 9.91 4.13 3.28
CA LEU A 40 10.29 4.75 4.55
C LEU A 40 11.22 3.83 5.36
N ALA A 41 10.92 2.52 5.43
CA ALA A 41 11.77 1.55 6.13
C ALA A 41 13.19 1.49 5.54
N VAL A 42 13.32 1.40 4.21
CA VAL A 42 14.62 1.45 3.53
C VAL A 42 15.33 2.80 3.77
N THR A 43 14.58 3.90 3.81
CA THR A 43 15.14 5.23 4.10
C THR A 43 15.69 5.30 5.52
N ASP A 44 14.98 4.74 6.50
CA ASP A 44 15.44 4.64 7.89
C ASP A 44 16.71 3.78 8.00
N GLU A 45 16.80 2.66 7.27
CA GLU A 45 18.02 1.84 7.20
C GLU A 45 19.22 2.60 6.60
N LEU A 46 18.99 3.37 5.53
CA LEU A 46 20.02 4.20 4.92
C LEU A 46 20.49 5.33 5.86
N LEU A 47 19.59 5.92 6.66
CA LEU A 47 19.95 6.94 7.64
C LEU A 47 20.90 6.41 8.71
N VAL A 48 20.74 5.14 9.11
CA VAL A 48 21.65 4.48 10.06
C VAL A 48 23.06 4.34 9.47
N LEU A 49 23.16 4.02 8.17
CA LEU A 49 24.44 3.80 7.50
C LEU A 49 25.13 5.11 7.09
N ALA A 50 24.35 6.13 6.72
CA ALA A 50 24.83 7.40 6.23
C ALA A 50 23.88 8.53 6.68
N PRO A 51 24.09 9.09 7.87
CA PRO A 51 23.30 10.20 8.37
C PRO A 51 23.45 11.42 7.46
N GLU A 52 22.38 11.79 6.75
CA GLU A 52 22.37 12.92 5.83
C GLU A 52 21.06 13.72 6.00
N PRO A 53 21.13 15.06 6.22
CA PRO A 53 19.95 15.85 6.55
C PRO A 53 18.84 15.84 5.50
N SER A 54 19.16 15.68 4.21
CA SER A 54 18.15 15.57 3.16
C SER A 54 17.40 14.24 3.18
N LEU A 55 18.07 13.15 3.55
CA LEU A 55 17.48 11.83 3.77
C LEU A 55 16.53 11.84 4.98
N GLU A 56 16.89 12.54 6.05
CA GLU A 56 16.03 12.72 7.23
C GLU A 56 14.76 13.51 6.86
N ARG A 57 14.91 14.62 6.14
CA ARG A 57 13.76 15.38 5.60
C ARG A 57 12.89 14.52 4.67
N ALA A 58 13.49 13.66 3.85
CA ALA A 58 12.75 12.75 2.98
C ALA A 58 11.94 11.75 3.82
N ALA A 59 12.53 11.17 4.85
CA ALA A 59 11.87 10.24 5.76
C ALA A 59 10.68 10.89 6.49
N HIS A 60 10.83 12.13 6.98
CA HIS A 60 9.71 12.89 7.56
C HIS A 60 8.56 13.08 6.57
N ARG A 61 8.86 13.50 5.33
CA ARG A 61 7.84 13.68 4.29
C ARG A 61 7.11 12.39 3.94
N LEU A 62 7.83 11.26 3.91
CA LEU A 62 7.25 9.94 3.69
C LEU A 62 6.32 9.56 4.85
N ALA A 63 6.76 9.73 6.09
CA ALA A 63 5.96 9.43 7.28
C ALA A 63 4.66 10.25 7.31
N GLU A 64 4.72 11.54 6.99
CA GLU A 64 3.53 12.38 6.88
C GLU A 64 2.60 11.90 5.75
N ARG A 65 3.14 11.49 4.60
CA ARG A 65 2.32 11.01 3.48
C ARG A 65 1.62 9.69 3.84
N VAL A 66 2.30 8.77 4.50
CA VAL A 66 1.70 7.52 4.99
C VAL A 66 0.62 7.82 6.02
N ALA A 67 0.86 8.73 6.97
CA ALA A 67 -0.16 9.12 7.95
C ALA A 67 -1.42 9.67 7.27
N ARG A 68 -1.28 10.53 6.26
CA ARG A 68 -2.43 11.05 5.49
C ARG A 68 -3.23 9.96 4.77
N LEU A 69 -2.60 8.88 4.33
CA LEU A 69 -3.27 7.75 3.66
C LEU A 69 -3.89 6.75 4.64
N ARG A 70 -3.56 6.85 5.94
CA ARG A 70 -4.02 5.93 7.00
C ARG A 70 -4.80 6.66 8.09
N ASP A 71 -5.59 7.65 7.71
CA ASP A 71 -6.45 8.43 8.62
C ASP A 71 -5.71 9.06 9.81
N GLY A 72 -4.47 9.51 9.58
CA GLY A 72 -3.61 10.14 10.59
C GLY A 72 -2.73 9.18 11.39
N ALA A 73 -2.83 7.87 11.18
CA ALA A 73 -1.97 6.90 11.88
C ALA A 73 -0.52 6.98 11.38
N ARG A 74 0.38 7.55 12.22
CA ARG A 74 1.80 7.66 11.91
C ARG A 74 2.46 6.28 11.83
N PRO A 75 3.27 5.98 10.79
CA PRO A 75 4.00 4.73 10.73
C PRO A 75 5.05 4.65 11.86
N VAL A 76 5.26 3.44 12.38
CA VAL A 76 6.38 3.14 13.28
C VAL A 76 7.67 3.32 12.51
N ARG A 77 8.66 3.97 13.14
CA ARG A 77 9.98 4.25 12.57
C ARG A 77 11.05 3.41 13.24
N SER A 78 12.19 3.23 12.59
CA SER A 78 13.37 2.65 13.23
C SER A 78 13.91 3.62 14.28
N ALA A 79 14.05 3.17 15.53
CA ALA A 79 14.54 4.00 16.64
C ALA A 79 15.94 4.59 16.37
N ALA A 80 16.77 3.86 15.61
CA ALA A 80 18.12 4.31 15.23
C ALA A 80 18.11 5.50 14.24
N ALA A 81 16.98 5.77 13.58
CA ALA A 81 16.80 6.91 12.69
C ALA A 81 16.11 8.12 13.36
N ASP A 82 15.62 7.97 14.60
CA ASP A 82 14.98 9.04 15.39
C ASP A 82 15.97 9.81 16.29
N GLY A 83 17.27 9.49 16.21
CA GLY A 83 18.33 10.30 16.81
C GLY A 83 18.32 10.32 18.34
N GLU A 84 18.46 9.15 18.97
CA GLU A 84 19.15 9.10 20.27
C GLU A 84 20.63 8.82 20.01
N PRO A 85 21.53 9.81 20.16
CA PRO A 85 22.94 9.53 20.28
C PRO A 85 23.19 8.84 21.64
N GLU A 86 23.85 7.68 21.62
CA GLU A 86 24.53 7.13 22.80
C GLU A 86 25.81 7.93 23.08
#